data_AF-A0A7C5MKH8-F1
#
_entry.id   AF-A0A7C5MKH8-F1
#
_cell.length_a   1.000
_cell.length_b   1.000
_cell.length_c   1.000
_cell.angle_alpha   90.00
_cell.angle_beta   90.00
_cell.angle_gamma   90.00
#
_symmetry.space_group_name_H-M   'P 1'
#
loop_
_entity.id
_entity.type
_entity.pdbx_description
1 polymer ?
#
loop_
_entity_poly.entity_id
_entity_poly.type
_entity_poly.pdbx_seq_one_letter_code
_entity_poly.pdbx_strand_id
1 'polypeptide(L)'
;MKIVWKGSWKKGEIMVETESPDELIGALEKLESVEVIAPVLKTTDTTQTFPTEIPKISGNLGPSQAIREVLGSPWGRAEPRTMKEIMNVLEANAIYFSKSTLSGVLTNMTKKGELRRPLKKEDQWAYVLSG
;
A
#
# COMPACT_ATOMS: atom_id res chain seq x y z
N MET A 1 -20.40 14.39 33.42
CA MET A 1 -19.07 14.71 33.99
C MET A 1 -18.05 14.22 32.98
N LYS A 2 -17.06 15.04 32.58
CA LYS A 2 -16.03 14.60 31.62
C LYS A 2 -14.90 13.93 32.39
N ILE A 3 -14.55 12.70 32.03
CA ILE A 3 -13.44 11.99 32.64
C ILE A 3 -12.24 12.12 31.70
N VAL A 4 -11.21 12.84 32.17
CA VAL A 4 -9.94 12.97 31.47
C VAL A 4 -8.95 12.08 32.22
N TRP A 5 -8.55 10.98 31.58
CA TRP A 5 -7.51 10.11 32.12
C TRP A 5 -6.20 10.36 31.38
N LYS A 6 -5.15 10.65 32.16
CA LYS A 6 -3.79 10.83 31.67
C LYS A 6 -2.91 9.75 32.27
N GLY A 7 -2.34 8.89 31.42
CA GLY A 7 -1.49 7.78 31.85
C GLY A 7 -0.26 7.62 30.97
N SER A 8 0.81 7.10 31.58
CA SER A 8 2.02 6.67 30.87
C SER A 8 1.80 5.25 30.34
N TRP A 9 1.90 5.05 29.03
CA TRP A 9 1.70 3.75 28.39
C TRP A 9 2.81 3.48 27.36
N LYS A 10 3.48 2.32 27.48
CA LYS A 10 4.53 1.82 26.55
C LYS A 10 5.51 2.92 26.03
N LYS A 11 6.11 3.70 26.94
CA LYS A 11 7.07 4.80 26.67
C LYS A 11 6.50 6.07 25.99
N GLY A 12 5.19 6.27 26.00
CA GLY A 12 4.52 7.53 25.61
C GLY A 12 3.44 7.97 26.60
N GLU A 13 2.95 9.20 26.45
CA GLU A 13 1.77 9.69 27.17
C GLU A 13 0.52 9.53 26.30
N ILE A 14 -0.56 9.00 26.86
CA ILE A 14 -1.86 8.97 26.21
C ILE A 14 -2.84 9.78 27.05
N MET A 15 -3.63 10.61 26.36
CA MET A 15 -4.77 11.31 26.93
C MET A 15 -6.02 10.71 26.32
N VAL A 16 -6.90 10.18 27.17
CA VAL A 16 -8.18 9.62 26.74
C VAL A 16 -9.29 10.43 27.41
N GLU A 17 -10.16 11.00 26.58
CA GLU A 17 -11.33 11.74 27.02
C GLU A 17 -12.57 10.90 26.71
N THR A 18 -13.36 10.57 27.73
CA THR A 18 -14.66 9.89 27.53
C THR A 18 -15.74 10.46 28.43
N GLU A 19 -17.00 10.19 28.05
CA GLU A 19 -18.19 10.66 28.74
C GLU A 19 -18.77 9.62 29.72
N SER A 20 -18.28 8.36 29.67
CA SER A 20 -18.73 7.27 30.54
C SER A 20 -17.58 6.32 30.95
N PRO A 21 -17.58 5.78 32.19
CA PRO A 21 -16.60 4.81 32.66
C PRO A 21 -16.57 3.51 31.85
N ASP A 22 -17.71 3.02 31.36
CA ASP A 22 -17.79 1.75 30.63
C ASP A 22 -17.13 1.84 29.25
N GLU A 23 -17.13 3.03 28.65
CA GLU A 23 -16.45 3.28 27.38
C GLU A 23 -14.92 3.32 27.54
N LEU A 24 -14.41 3.71 28.70
CA LEU A 24 -12.97 3.65 28.99
C LEU A 24 -12.48 2.21 29.04
N ILE A 25 -13.24 1.33 29.70
CA ILE A 25 -12.89 -0.08 29.84
C ILE A 25 -12.86 -0.73 28.45
N GLY A 26 -13.90 -0.48 27.64
CA GLY A 26 -13.94 -0.99 26.26
C GLY A 26 -12.85 -0.42 25.35
N ALA A 27 -12.43 0.84 25.55
CA ALA A 27 -11.30 1.42 24.81
C ALA A 27 -9.96 0.82 25.25
N LEU A 28 -9.78 0.56 26.54
CA LEU A 28 -8.56 -0.02 27.10
C LEU A 28 -8.38 -1.49 26.67
N GLU A 29 -9.45 -2.28 26.67
CA GLU A 29 -9.44 -3.69 26.22
C GLU A 29 -9.15 -3.80 24.71
N LYS A 30 -9.68 -2.86 23.90
CA LYS A 30 -9.33 -2.73 22.48
C LYS A 30 -7.87 -2.36 22.27
N LEU A 31 -7.29 -1.52 23.15
CA LEU A 31 -5.88 -1.13 23.09
C LEU A 31 -4.95 -2.26 23.54
N GLU A 32 -5.35 -3.05 24.54
CA GLU A 32 -4.60 -4.19 25.04
C GLU A 32 -4.56 -5.34 24.02
N SER A 33 -5.64 -5.51 23.26
CA SER A 33 -5.69 -6.42 22.10
C SER A 33 -4.75 -6.00 20.95
N VAL A 34 -4.20 -4.78 20.97
CA VAL A 34 -3.24 -4.29 19.98
C VAL A 34 -1.83 -4.37 20.58
N GLU A 35 -1.23 -5.57 20.51
CA GLU A 35 0.10 -5.82 21.09
C GLU A 35 1.24 -5.03 20.40
N VAL A 36 1.05 -4.60 19.15
CA VAL A 36 2.07 -3.93 18.35
C VAL A 36 1.58 -2.57 17.84
N ILE A 37 2.04 -1.50 18.48
CA ILE A 37 1.94 -0.14 17.94
C ILE A 37 3.22 0.10 17.14
N ALA A 38 3.21 -0.25 15.85
CA ALA A 38 4.19 0.27 14.92
C ALA A 38 3.95 1.79 14.78
N PRO A 39 5.00 2.62 14.62
CA PRO A 39 4.81 4.04 14.41
C PRO A 39 3.97 4.24 13.14
N VAL A 40 2.77 4.81 13.32
CA VAL A 40 1.84 5.15 12.26
C VAL A 40 2.44 6.31 11.44
N LEU A 41 3.29 5.97 10.49
CA LEU A 41 3.37 6.72 9.25
C LEU A 41 2.04 6.49 8.54
N LYS A 42 1.32 7.58 8.27
CA LYS A 42 0.01 7.56 7.63
C LYS A 42 0.08 6.82 6.29
N THR A 43 -0.31 5.56 6.27
CA THR A 43 -0.71 4.86 5.04
C THR A 43 -2.02 4.17 5.31
N THR A 44 -3.03 4.61 4.57
CA THR A 44 -4.38 4.07 4.53
C THR A 44 -4.36 2.55 4.33
N ASP A 45 -4.69 1.80 5.39
CA ASP A 45 -5.04 0.39 5.29
C ASP A 45 -6.31 0.24 4.45
N THR A 46 -6.12 -0.07 3.17
CA THR A 46 -7.06 -0.94 2.46
C THR A 46 -6.43 -2.31 2.49
N THR A 47 -6.93 -3.17 3.37
CA THR A 47 -6.69 -4.61 3.41
C THR A 47 -7.05 -5.20 2.04
N GLN A 48 -6.10 -5.20 1.10
CA GLN A 48 -6.17 -6.05 -0.08
C GLN A 48 -5.30 -7.26 0.23
N THR A 49 -5.97 -8.29 0.73
CA THR A 49 -5.49 -9.67 0.69
C THR A 49 -5.13 -10.00 -0.76
N PHE A 50 -3.85 -9.89 -1.10
CA PHE A 50 -3.32 -10.43 -2.36
C PHE A 50 -2.95 -11.90 -2.11
N PRO A 51 -3.68 -12.89 -2.65
CA PRO A 51 -3.36 -14.32 -2.48
C PRO A 51 -2.19 -14.76 -3.37
N THR A 52 -1.29 -13.85 -3.74
CA THR A 52 -0.17 -14.15 -4.63
C THR A 52 1.04 -13.35 -4.15
N GLU A 53 2.09 -14.07 -3.74
CA GLU A 53 3.32 -13.50 -3.19
C GLU A 53 3.80 -12.30 -4.01
N ILE A 54 4.02 -11.17 -3.32
CA ILE A 54 4.53 -9.95 -3.94
C ILE A 54 5.93 -10.25 -4.49
N PRO A 55 6.22 -9.95 -5.77
CA PRO A 55 7.51 -10.22 -6.35
C PRO A 55 8.59 -9.36 -5.69
N LYS A 56 9.73 -9.97 -5.36
CA LYS A 56 10.93 -9.26 -4.91
C LYS A 56 11.68 -8.71 -6.11
N ILE A 57 11.98 -7.42 -6.10
CA ILE A 57 12.55 -6.66 -7.22
C ILE A 57 13.87 -6.05 -6.78
N SER A 58 14.82 -5.93 -7.70
CA SER A 58 16.11 -5.31 -7.38
C SER A 58 15.94 -3.80 -7.22
N GLY A 59 16.34 -3.24 -6.06
CA GLY A 59 16.12 -1.83 -5.72
C GLY A 59 16.90 -0.79 -6.54
N ASN A 60 17.86 -1.20 -7.38
CA ASN A 60 18.75 -0.29 -8.13
C ASN A 60 18.32 -0.08 -9.60
N LEU A 61 17.01 -0.13 -9.88
CA LEU A 61 16.48 -0.09 -11.24
C LEU A 61 15.79 1.24 -11.55
N GLY A 62 15.98 1.73 -12.77
CA GLY A 62 15.22 2.89 -13.26
C GLY A 62 13.71 2.57 -13.38
N PRO A 63 12.83 3.59 -13.43
CA PRO A 63 11.38 3.39 -13.39
C PRO A 63 10.84 2.41 -14.43
N SER A 64 11.34 2.47 -15.66
CA SER A 64 10.90 1.59 -16.76
C SER A 64 11.32 0.14 -16.55
N GLN A 65 12.53 -0.08 -16.01
CA GLN A 65 13.05 -1.41 -15.76
C GLN A 65 12.41 -2.04 -14.53
N ALA A 66 12.17 -1.25 -13.48
CA ALA A 66 11.40 -1.69 -12.32
C ALA A 66 9.99 -2.15 -12.71
N ILE A 67 9.25 -1.36 -13.51
CA ILE A 67 7.92 -1.75 -14.02
C ILE A 67 7.99 -3.06 -14.84
N ARG A 68 9.04 -3.22 -15.65
CA ARG A 68 9.25 -4.43 -16.45
C ARG A 68 9.50 -5.66 -15.56
N GLU A 69 10.26 -5.53 -14.48
CA GLU A 69 10.44 -6.62 -13.50
C GLU A 69 9.13 -6.94 -12.75
N VAL A 70 8.40 -5.93 -12.28
CA VAL A 70 7.07 -6.12 -11.65
C VAL A 70 6.16 -6.92 -12.56
N LEU A 71 5.95 -6.43 -13.79
CA LEU A 71 5.00 -7.02 -14.74
C LEU A 71 5.52 -8.34 -15.35
N GLY A 72 6.84 -8.53 -15.38
CA GLY A 72 7.49 -9.75 -15.85
C GLY A 72 7.49 -10.89 -14.84
N SER A 73 7.24 -10.58 -13.58
CA SER A 73 7.09 -11.57 -12.52
C SER A 73 5.83 -12.44 -12.72
N PRO A 74 5.76 -13.62 -12.07
CA PRO A 74 4.54 -14.44 -12.08
C PRO A 74 3.29 -13.67 -11.64
N TRP A 75 3.45 -12.73 -10.70
CA TRP A 75 2.38 -11.89 -10.18
C TRP A 75 1.80 -10.94 -11.25
N GLY A 76 2.66 -10.35 -12.08
CA GLY A 76 2.27 -9.42 -13.14
C GLY A 76 1.81 -10.09 -14.44
N ARG A 77 2.19 -11.36 -14.65
CA ARG A 77 1.74 -12.18 -15.78
C ARG A 77 0.41 -12.86 -15.54
N ALA A 78 0.08 -13.17 -14.28
CA ALA A 78 -1.15 -13.87 -13.93
C ALA A 78 -2.41 -13.06 -14.30
N GLU A 79 -2.40 -11.75 -14.03
CA GLU A 79 -3.55 -10.88 -14.26
C GLU A 79 -3.11 -9.48 -14.72
N PRO A 80 -3.91 -8.78 -15.54
CA PRO A 80 -3.69 -7.36 -15.82
C PRO A 80 -3.74 -6.51 -14.55
N ARG A 81 -2.69 -5.72 -14.31
CA ARG A 81 -2.55 -4.92 -13.08
C ARG A 81 -2.72 -3.43 -13.32
N THR A 82 -3.42 -2.77 -12.40
CA THR A 82 -3.62 -1.32 -12.41
C THR A 82 -2.36 -0.59 -11.97
N MET A 83 -2.29 0.71 -12.31
CA MET A 83 -1.19 1.57 -11.87
C MET A 83 -1.05 1.60 -10.34
N LYS A 84 -2.17 1.56 -9.60
CA LYS A 84 -2.17 1.57 -8.13
C LYS A 84 -1.56 0.30 -7.56
N GLU A 85 -1.91 -0.86 -8.10
CA GLU A 85 -1.31 -2.15 -7.67
C GLU A 85 0.20 -2.17 -7.96
N ILE A 86 0.61 -1.71 -9.15
CA ILE A 86 2.04 -1.62 -9.51
C ILE A 86 2.79 -0.70 -8.54
N MET A 87 2.20 0.45 -8.20
CA MET A 87 2.77 1.40 -7.23
C MET A 87 2.96 0.75 -5.86
N ASN A 88 1.94 0.06 -5.35
CA ASN A 88 2.00 -0.63 -4.07
C ASN A 88 3.09 -1.71 -4.04
N VAL A 89 3.25 -2.48 -5.12
CA VAL A 89 4.31 -3.50 -5.22
C VAL A 89 5.70 -2.85 -5.21
N LEU A 90 5.87 -1.73 -5.90
CA LEU A 90 7.14 -0.99 -5.89
C LEU A 90 7.47 -0.45 -4.50
N GLU A 91 6.48 0.12 -3.80
CA GLU A 91 6.63 0.60 -2.43
C GLU A 91 6.96 -0.53 -1.46
N ALA A 92 6.34 -1.71 -1.62
CA ALA A 92 6.67 -2.91 -0.84
C ALA A 92 8.11 -3.39 -1.05
N ASN A 93 8.71 -3.04 -2.20
CA ASN A 93 10.12 -3.29 -2.52
C ASN A 93 11.05 -2.12 -2.16
N ALA A 94 10.57 -1.13 -1.39
CA ALA A 94 11.29 0.10 -1.04
C ALA A 94 11.71 0.95 -2.26
N ILE A 95 11.00 0.81 -3.38
CA ILE A 95 11.20 1.59 -4.60
C ILE A 95 10.09 2.64 -4.68
N TYR A 96 10.43 3.89 -4.41
CA TYR A 96 9.48 5.00 -4.39
C TYR A 96 9.55 5.81 -5.68
N PHE A 97 8.44 5.88 -6.41
CA PHE A 97 8.28 6.77 -7.54
C PHE A 97 7.07 7.67 -7.36
N SER A 98 7.17 8.90 -7.86
CA SER A 98 6.02 9.79 -7.88
C SER A 98 4.94 9.27 -8.84
N LYS A 99 3.68 9.58 -8.55
CA LYS A 99 2.53 9.20 -9.40
C LYS A 99 2.66 9.75 -10.83
N SER A 100 3.20 10.97 -10.98
CA SER A 100 3.43 11.59 -12.29
C SER A 100 4.50 10.85 -13.09
N THR A 101 5.61 10.46 -12.44
CA THR A 101 6.67 9.64 -13.05
C THR A 101 6.10 8.30 -13.52
N LEU A 102 5.38 7.59 -12.66
CA LEU A 102 4.82 6.28 -12.98
C LEU A 102 3.82 6.37 -14.16
N SER A 103 2.93 7.36 -14.14
CA SER A 103 1.96 7.59 -15.23
C SER A 103 2.64 7.92 -16.56
N GLY A 104 3.66 8.80 -16.54
CA GLY A 104 4.43 9.17 -17.72
C GLY A 104 5.20 7.99 -18.30
N VAL A 105 5.83 7.19 -17.44
CA VAL A 105 6.59 6.00 -17.86
C VAL A 105 5.67 4.92 -18.42
N LEU A 106 4.56 4.61 -17.75
CA LEU A 106 3.57 3.65 -18.25
C LEU A 106 3.00 4.07 -19.60
N THR A 107 2.74 5.37 -19.78
CA THR A 107 2.27 5.92 -21.06
C THR A 107 3.33 5.82 -22.14
N ASN A 108 4.59 6.14 -21.83
CA ASN A 108 5.70 6.00 -22.77
C ASN A 108 5.90 4.54 -23.18
N MET A 109 5.91 3.61 -22.22
CA MET A 109 6.04 2.18 -22.48
C MET A 109 4.85 1.63 -23.29
N THR A 110 3.63 2.14 -23.07
CA THR A 110 2.47 1.79 -23.90
C THR A 110 2.67 2.28 -25.34
N LYS A 111 3.12 3.52 -25.54
CA LYS A 111 3.37 4.10 -26.87
C LYS A 111 4.48 3.36 -27.63
N LYS A 112 5.50 2.90 -26.92
CA LYS A 112 6.58 2.06 -27.47
C LYS A 112 6.13 0.64 -27.83
N GLY A 113 4.92 0.24 -27.45
CA GLY A 113 4.40 -1.11 -27.67
C GLY A 113 4.95 -2.15 -26.67
N GLU A 114 5.65 -1.73 -25.62
CA GLU A 114 6.16 -2.64 -24.58
C GLU A 114 5.06 -3.10 -23.62
N LEU A 115 4.00 -2.30 -23.46
CA LEU A 115 2.84 -2.60 -22.61
C LEU A 115 1.56 -2.54 -23.43
N ARG A 116 0.64 -3.46 -23.15
CA ARG A 116 -0.73 -3.43 -23.64
C ARG A 116 -1.68 -3.01 -22.52
N ARG A 117 -2.79 -2.37 -22.90
CA ARG A 117 -3.89 -1.98 -22.00
C ARG A 117 -5.15 -2.76 -22.37
N PRO A 118 -5.26 -4.03 -21.96
CA PRO A 118 -6.30 -4.92 -22.46
C PRO A 118 -7.66 -4.69 -21.79
N LEU A 119 -7.71 -4.23 -20.53
CA LEU A 119 -8.96 -4.04 -19.79
C LEU A 119 -8.97 -2.74 -18.98
N LYS A 120 -10.17 -2.18 -18.82
CA LYS A 120 -10.48 -1.12 -17.87
C LYS A 120 -11.15 -1.76 -16.65
N LYS A 121 -10.41 -1.93 -15.56
CA LYS A 121 -10.93 -2.44 -14.29
C LYS A 121 -11.32 -1.23 -13.44
N GLU A 122 -12.58 -1.10 -13.05
CA GLU A 122 -13.06 -0.03 -12.16
C GLU A 122 -12.62 1.39 -12.61
N ASP A 123 -12.83 1.69 -13.89
CA ASP A 123 -12.44 2.96 -14.51
C ASP A 123 -10.92 3.21 -14.64
N GLN A 124 -10.08 2.28 -14.19
CA GLN A 124 -8.62 2.35 -14.30
C GLN A 124 -8.08 1.43 -15.40
N TRP A 125 -7.07 1.91 -16.13
CA TRP A 125 -6.37 1.10 -17.12
C TRP A 125 -5.50 0.06 -16.42
N ALA A 126 -5.70 -1.21 -16.79
CA ALA A 126 -4.80 -2.29 -16.42
C ALA A 126 -3.71 -2.47 -17.49
N TYR A 127 -2.51 -2.84 -17.06
CA TYR A 127 -1.33 -2.99 -17.88
C TYR A 127 -0.85 -4.44 -17.86
N VAL A 128 -0.41 -4.91 -19.02
CA VAL A 128 0.23 -6.22 -19.22
C VAL A 128 1.44 -6.01 -20.12
N LEU A 129 2.52 -6.78 -19.92
CA LEU A 129 3.63 -6.79 -20.88
C LEU A 129 3.15 -7.26 -22.25
N SER A 130 3.54 -6.54 -23.30
CA SER A 130 3.41 -7.05 -24.66
C SER A 130 4.46 -8.14 -24.86
N GLY A 131 4.01 -9.39 -24.88
CA GLY A 131 4.80 -10.51 -25.42
C GLY A 131 4.96 -10.40 -26.92
#